data_AF-A0A8T0YAV2-F1
#
_entry.id   AF-A0A8T0YAV2-F1
#
_cell.length_a   1.000
_cell.length_b   1.000
_cell.length_c   1.000
_cell.angle_alpha   90.00
_cell.angle_beta   90.00
_cell.angle_gamma   90.00
#
_symmetry.space_group_name_H-M   'P 1'
#
loop_
_entity.id
_entity.type
_entity.pdbx_description
1 polymer ?
#
loop_
_entity_poly.entity_id
_entity_poly.type
_entity_poly.pdbx_seq_one_letter_code
_entity_poly.pdbx_strand_id
1 'polypeptide(L)' 'MKLSTPAWQKRIVPLLDIYAMQSGGGEDIPDAFVIPSEAPWPEHVWGVRLGLIVARNESRIALAGPTKRIIED' A
#
# COMPACT_ATOMS: atom_id res chain seq x y z
N MET A 1 -10.20 -12.74 1.21
CA MET A 1 -10.96 -11.71 1.93
C MET A 1 -10.72 -10.37 1.23
N LYS A 2 -11.77 -9.68 0.78
CA LYS A 2 -11.70 -8.32 0.23
C LYS A 2 -12.22 -7.33 1.28
N LEU A 3 -11.51 -6.22 1.48
CA LEU A 3 -11.90 -5.17 2.41
C LEU A 3 -13.01 -4.31 1.81
N SER A 4 -13.96 -3.85 2.64
CA SER A 4 -14.92 -2.82 2.24
C SER A 4 -14.22 -1.48 2.00
N THR A 5 -14.86 -0.58 1.24
CA THR A 5 -14.32 0.76 0.97
C THR A 5 -13.90 1.52 2.23
N PRO A 6 -14.76 1.63 3.27
CA PRO A 6 -14.39 2.32 4.50
C PRO A 6 -13.27 1.62 5.28
N ALA A 7 -13.26 0.28 5.31
CA ALA A 7 -12.22 -0.48 5.99
C ALA A 7 -10.85 -0.29 5.35
N TRP A 8 -10.80 -0.26 4.02
CA TRP A 8 -9.58 0.03 3.26
C TRP A 8 -9.07 1.45 3.51
N GLN A 9 -9.94 2.45 3.39
CA GLN A 9 -9.59 3.85 3.61
C GLN A 9 -9.05 4.09 5.03
N LYS A 10 -9.68 3.49 6.04
CA LYS A 10 -9.29 3.68 7.43
C LYS A 10 -8.01 2.91 7.84
N ARG A 11 -7.75 1.74 7.24
CA ARG A 11 -6.71 0.82 7.72
C ARG A 11 -5.50 0.70 6.80
N ILE A 12 -5.70 0.84 5.49
CA ILE A 12 -4.67 0.53 4.49
C ILE A 12 -4.08 1.80 3.89
N VAL A 13 -4.90 2.79 3.56
CA VAL A 13 -4.41 4.05 2.97
C VAL A 13 -3.32 4.72 3.81
N PRO A 14 -3.45 4.87 5.14
CA PRO A 14 -2.37 5.47 5.94
C PRO A 14 -1.05 4.68 5.89
N LEU A 15 -1.11 3.37 5.68
CA LEU A 15 0.08 2.51 5.57
C LEU A 15 0.73 2.65 4.19
N LEU A 16 -0.07 2.86 3.14
CA LEU A 16 0.41 3.17 1.80
C LEU A 16 1.09 4.55 1.75
N ASP A 17 0.55 5.54 2.47
CA ASP A 17 1.15 6.86 2.58
C ASP A 17 2.54 6.77 3.24
N ILE A 18 2.65 6.02 4.34
CA ILE A 18 3.92 5.77 5.03
C ILE A 18 4.93 5.05 4.11
N TYR A 19 4.48 4.05 3.33
CA TYR A 19 5.32 3.39 2.34
C TYR A 19 5.83 4.38 1.28
N ALA A 20 4.93 5.14 0.68
CA ALA A 20 5.26 6.11 -0.38
C ALA A 20 6.24 7.19 0.11
N MET A 21 6.12 7.64 1.36
CA MET A 21 7.07 8.59 1.95
C MET A 21 8.48 8.00 2.11
N GLN A 22 8.61 6.69 2.34
CA GLN A 22 9.92 6.02 2.49
C GLN A 22 10.56 5.66 1.15
N SER A 23 9.76 5.25 0.15
CA SER A 23 10.27 4.86 -1.17
C SER A 23 10.53 6.04 -2.11
N GLY A 24 10.14 7.27 -1.72
CA GLY A 24 10.18 8.44 -2.59
C GLY A 24 8.99 8.55 -3.54
N GLY A 25 8.00 7.64 -3.41
CA GLY A 25 6.77 7.61 -4.18
C GLY A 25 6.93 7.05 -5.60
N GLY A 26 5.84 6.50 -6.15
CA GLY A 26 5.79 6.03 -7.54
C GLY A 26 6.24 4.59 -7.77
N GLU A 27 6.75 3.90 -6.76
CA GLU A 27 6.98 2.45 -6.83
C GLU A 27 5.75 1.67 -6.37
N ASP A 28 5.42 0.61 -7.12
CA ASP A 28 4.47 -0.40 -6.68
C ASP A 28 5.00 -1.12 -5.44
N ILE A 29 4.09 -1.46 -4.53
CA ILE A 29 4.46 -2.19 -3.32
C ILE A 29 4.68 -3.67 -3.67
N PRO A 30 5.85 -4.27 -3.38
CA PRO A 30 6.09 -5.69 -3.65
C PRO A 30 5.13 -6.56 -2.84
N ASP A 31 4.58 -7.64 -3.43
CA ASP A 31 3.68 -8.59 -2.74
C ASP A 31 4.27 -9.16 -1.44
N ALA A 32 5.60 -9.32 -1.42
CA ALA A 32 6.34 -9.84 -0.29
C ALA A 32 6.64 -8.79 0.79
N PHE A 33 6.27 -7.52 0.58
CA PHE A 33 6.56 -6.45 1.52
C PHE A 33 5.87 -6.69 2.87
N VAL A 34 6.70 -6.66 3.92
CA VAL A 34 6.31 -6.78 5.32
C VAL A 34 6.68 -5.49 6.02
N ILE A 35 5.76 -4.93 6.79
CA ILE A 35 6.02 -3.72 7.57
C ILE A 35 7.15 -4.00 8.58
N PRO A 36 8.27 -3.24 8.53
CA PRO A 36 9.38 -3.43 9.46
C PRO A 36 9.00 -2.94 10.87
N SER A 37 9.70 -3.47 11.88
CA SER A 37 9.48 -3.14 13.29
C SER A 37 10.22 -1.87 13.71
N GLU A 38 10.02 -0.78 12.98
CA GLU A 38 10.72 0.48 13.20
C GLU A 38 9.87 1.70 12.80
N ALA A 39 10.25 2.88 13.29
CA ALA A 39 9.63 4.14 12.87
C ALA A 39 9.85 4.36 11.36
N PRO A 40 8.88 4.94 10.61
CA PRO A 40 7.66 5.62 11.08
C PRO A 40 6.43 4.71 11.28
N TRP A 41 6.59 3.38 11.22
CA TRP A 41 5.44 2.47 11.29
C TRP A 41 4.88 2.35 12.72
N PRO A 42 3.55 2.47 12.91
CA PRO A 42 2.94 2.21 14.21
C PRO A 42 3.19 0.76 14.67
N GLU A 43 3.51 0.55 15.95
CA GLU A 43 3.92 -0.78 16.45
C GLU A 43 2.88 -1.88 16.20
N HIS A 44 1.59 -1.53 16.28
CA HIS A 44 0.49 -2.48 16.09
C HIS A 44 0.35 -3.02 14.66
N VAL A 45 1.09 -2.48 13.68
CA VAL A 45 1.11 -2.97 12.30
C VAL A 45 2.44 -3.60 11.90
N TRP A 46 3.41 -3.71 12.80
CA TRP A 46 4.67 -4.40 12.54
C TRP A 46 4.44 -5.86 12.15
N GLY A 47 5.19 -6.35 11.17
CA GLY A 47 5.07 -7.71 10.65
C GLY A 47 3.84 -7.94 9.75
N VAL A 48 2.99 -6.94 9.52
CA VAL A 48 1.87 -7.06 8.59
C VAL A 48 2.39 -7.15 7.16
N ARG A 49 1.90 -8.17 6.43
CA ARG A 49 2.19 -8.38 5.00
C ARG A 49 1.39 -7.41 4.13
N LEU A 50 1.75 -6.12 4.16
CA LEU A 50 1.04 -5.06 3.47
C LEU A 50 0.98 -5.30 1.95
N GLY A 51 2.08 -5.76 1.33
CA GLY A 51 2.10 -6.12 -0.09
C GLY A 51 1.03 -7.14 -0.46
N LEU A 52 0.96 -8.24 0.29
CA LEU A 52 -0.05 -9.29 0.10
C LEU A 52 -1.48 -8.79 0.30
N ILE A 53 -1.70 -7.85 1.23
CA ILE A 53 -3.02 -7.24 1.44
C ILE A 53 -3.39 -6.42 0.21
N VAL A 54 -2.47 -5.63 -0.33
CA VAL A 54 -2.69 -4.81 -1.52
C VAL A 54 -3.01 -5.69 -2.72
N ALA A 55 -2.16 -6.68 -3.02
CA ALA A 55 -2.33 -7.63 -4.13
C ALA A 55 -3.72 -8.30 -4.13
N ARG A 56 -4.20 -8.71 -2.94
CA ARG A 56 -5.50 -9.37 -2.79
C ARG A 56 -6.72 -8.43 -2.91
N ASN A 57 -6.49 -7.13 -2.90
CA ASN A 57 -7.52 -6.08 -2.93
C ASN A 57 -7.42 -5.18 -4.17
N GLU A 58 -6.56 -5.50 -5.14
CA GLU A 58 -6.26 -4.74 -6.36
C GLU A 58 -7.48 -4.35 -7.21
N SER A 59 -8.62 -5.02 -7.07
CA SER A 59 -9.89 -4.58 -7.68
C SER A 59 -10.30 -3.15 -7.26
N ARG A 60 -9.66 -2.54 -6.25
CA ARG A 60 -9.89 -1.15 -5.80
C ARG A 60 -8.82 -0.15 -6.22
N ILE A 61 -7.62 -0.58 -6.63
CA ILE A 61 -6.57 0.33 -7.14
C ILE A 61 -6.98 0.90 -8.51
N ALA A 62 -7.72 0.13 -9.31
CA ALA A 62 -8.27 0.60 -10.59
C ALA A 62 -9.25 1.80 -10.46
N LEU A 63 -9.88 2.01 -9.30
CA LEU A 63 -10.75 3.17 -9.05
C LEU A 63 -10.01 4.41 -8.53
N ALA A 64 -8.73 4.26 -8.21
CA ALA A 64 -7.84 5.36 -7.79
C ALA A 64 -6.83 5.73 -8.90
N GLY A 65 -7.14 5.39 -10.17
CA GLY A 65 -6.39 5.84 -11.34
C GLY A 65 -4.96 5.28 -11.48
N PRO A 66 -4.43 5.15 -12.70
CA PRO A 66 -3.13 4.55 -12.93
C PRO A 66 -2.02 5.57 -12.64
N THR A 67 -1.11 5.29 -11.69
CA THR A 67 0.24 5.89 -11.75
C THR A 67 1.11 5.08 -12.71
N LYS A 68 0.58 4.81 -13.91
CA LYS A 68 1.45 4.53 -15.06
C LYS A 68 1.79 5.91 -15.61
N ARG A 69 2.80 6.55 -15.02
CA ARG A 69 3.39 7.75 -15.62
C ARG A 69 3.99 7.28 -16.93
N ILE A 70 3.34 7.69 -18.02
CA ILE A 70 3.79 7.56 -19.39
C ILE A 70 5.25 8.05 -19.43
N ILE A 71 6.16 7.13 -19.70
CA ILE A 71 7.41 7.42 -20.40
C ILE A 71 7.22 6.75 -21.75
N GLU A 72 6.77 7.54 -22.73
CA GLU A 72 7.00 7.32 -24.16
C GLU A 72 7.23 8.74 -24.73
N ASP A 73 8.42 8.89 -25.35
CA ASP A 73 9.09 10.03 -26.01
C ASP A 73 8.56 11.47 -25.87
#